data_AF-A0A1I1EKU0-F1
#
_entry.id   AF-A0A1I1EKU0-F1
#
_cell.length_a   1.000
_cell.length_b   1.000
_cell.length_c   1.000
_cell.angle_alpha   90.00
_cell.angle_beta   90.00
_cell.angle_gamma   90.00
#
_symmetry.space_group_name_H-M   'P 1'
#
loop_
_entity.id
_entity.type
_entity.pdbx_description
1 polymer ?
#
loop_
_entity_poly.entity_id
_entity_poly.type
_entity_poly.pdbx_seq_one_letter_code
_entity_poly.pdbx_strand_id
1 'polypeptide(L)'
;MSREFQVSLCDSLGGVRLEDMTLETWQCPDPSIRNLDIWRAPLLKELDLSWLHGGLHLTLVGCPRLQKILLPQGEPCVLHLDASDVKPGQELPLLIQGGIEHLDVRWQNATFMAQAPEDQPWQGAWVASSKELAAPSALEEAAPDLLLLKGKVPAAEIELPGHSLSQVHWVHPQGLQRLLLQVGEKLQQVVIQGAEDLQHCQLEGSMKELRLEACPALSQLHVAVDSLNLHQVGAKSLQIQGRVEQLFVLQPSCQQLAVEKVLKADFSLSDGLKQVDLPTGCEVTCQGRVPASLRKTARVHVNEATVRQLLDEYAGGDSSVVEDLESLLPFMSSSEQLPSALRLLHELLLAGASPQWVWDLRMKISARHLGESRSKKSKKDSLREAIKPNWLVTAKQNWRWHLPRDLGDDAWLLDWKIWLACREVQGVRKYARLFSEVMVNSTLASEDRHRQAGSGPHFNQWLLHWLNTGDLAYPEVQQLCSRVLKSLMAINKPMNSVWNFGIAEPVKPLLESRLLNQAQRFLATLDEEPELLLELHDYQVHSMPVREVLIYLQEQLKRQPEQTRVQILRLAVKPAEFWQGRASEMQLRSLPRQLRVLALTGQLPQASEAVAT
;
A
#
# COMPACT_ATOMS: atom_id res chain seq x y z
N MET A 1 46.73 -8.06 48.43
CA MET A 1 45.43 -7.41 48.66
C MET A 1 44.50 -7.92 47.58
N SER A 2 43.75 -8.97 47.89
CA SER A 2 43.10 -9.84 46.92
C SER A 2 41.58 -9.76 47.06
N ARG A 3 40.94 -9.41 45.93
CA ARG A 3 39.50 -9.20 45.63
C ARG A 3 39.02 -7.75 45.77
N GLU A 4 39.26 -6.96 44.72
CA GLU A 4 38.73 -5.59 44.53
C GLU A 4 37.45 -5.54 43.66
N PHE A 5 37.03 -6.66 43.07
CA PHE A 5 35.79 -6.84 42.29
C PHE A 5 35.51 -8.34 42.09
N GLN A 6 34.30 -8.69 41.63
CA GLN A 6 33.97 -10.05 41.21
C GLN A 6 34.04 -10.18 39.69
N VAL A 7 34.88 -11.10 39.19
CA VAL A 7 34.80 -11.57 37.80
C VAL A 7 33.72 -12.66 37.79
N SER A 8 32.56 -12.37 37.22
CA SER A 8 31.39 -13.23 37.37
C SER A 8 31.34 -14.35 36.33
N LEU A 9 31.84 -14.14 35.11
CA LEU A 9 31.97 -15.15 34.04
C LEU A 9 33.03 -14.74 33.01
N CYS A 10 33.87 -15.70 32.60
CA CYS A 10 34.54 -15.69 31.28
C CYS A 10 33.80 -16.68 30.40
N ASP A 11 33.21 -16.22 29.29
CA ASP A 11 32.60 -17.14 28.33
C ASP A 11 33.64 -17.71 27.33
N SER A 12 33.26 -18.75 26.59
CA SER A 12 34.14 -19.38 25.59
C SER A 12 34.42 -18.50 24.37
N LEU A 13 33.82 -17.31 24.27
CA LEU A 13 33.97 -16.35 23.17
C LEU A 13 34.86 -15.16 23.56
N GLY A 14 35.49 -15.21 24.74
CA GLY A 14 36.37 -14.13 25.21
C GLY A 14 35.61 -12.94 25.82
N GLY A 15 34.38 -13.18 26.27
CA GLY A 15 33.57 -12.23 27.04
C GLY A 15 33.89 -12.27 28.52
N VAL A 16 34.05 -11.08 29.12
CA VAL A 16 34.33 -10.90 30.56
C VAL A 16 33.30 -9.95 31.15
N ARG A 17 32.75 -10.33 32.31
CA ARG A 17 31.85 -9.47 33.09
C ARG A 17 32.46 -9.11 34.44
N LEU A 18 32.50 -7.82 34.72
CA LEU A 18 32.98 -7.22 35.96
C LEU A 18 31.80 -6.57 36.69
N GLU A 19 31.59 -6.96 37.95
CA GLU A 19 30.50 -6.42 38.76
C GLU A 19 30.99 -5.78 40.06
N ASP A 20 30.26 -4.74 40.49
CA ASP A 20 30.42 -4.06 41.78
C ASP A 20 31.84 -3.53 42.02
N MET A 21 32.45 -2.99 40.96
CA MET A 21 33.83 -2.51 41.00
C MET A 21 33.96 -1.20 41.80
N THR A 22 34.92 -1.17 42.73
CA THR A 22 35.16 -0.02 43.62
C THR A 22 36.39 0.81 43.23
N LEU A 23 37.05 0.47 42.12
CA LEU A 23 38.23 1.17 41.63
C LEU A 23 37.87 2.50 40.97
N GLU A 24 38.73 3.51 41.11
CA GLU A 24 38.59 4.77 40.38
C GLU A 24 39.18 4.69 38.97
N THR A 25 40.22 3.89 38.78
CA THR A 25 40.85 3.65 37.48
C THR A 25 41.04 2.15 37.31
N TRP A 26 40.71 1.64 36.13
CA TRP A 26 40.94 0.23 35.80
C TRP A 26 41.58 0.09 34.42
N GLN A 27 42.65 -0.70 34.36
CA GLN A 27 43.31 -1.10 33.13
C GLN A 27 43.10 -2.59 32.92
N CYS A 28 42.68 -2.98 31.71
CA CYS A 28 42.44 -4.38 31.42
C CYS A 28 43.76 -5.17 31.31
N PRO A 29 43.98 -6.22 32.13
CA PRO A 29 45.25 -6.93 32.14
C PRO A 29 45.38 -8.01 31.04
N ASP A 30 44.28 -8.40 30.39
CA ASP A 30 44.25 -9.50 29.42
C ASP A 30 43.93 -8.98 28.01
N PRO A 31 44.92 -8.98 27.09
CA PRO A 31 44.73 -8.47 25.73
C PRO A 31 43.76 -9.30 24.88
N SER A 32 43.43 -10.53 25.30
CA SER A 32 42.59 -11.44 24.52
C SER A 32 41.09 -11.18 24.62
N ILE A 33 40.66 -10.29 25.53
CA ILE A 33 39.25 -9.95 25.75
C ILE A 33 38.69 -9.22 24.54
N ARG A 34 37.55 -9.73 24.03
CA ARG A 34 36.82 -9.14 22.89
C ARG A 34 35.45 -8.61 23.26
N ASN A 35 34.87 -9.07 24.36
CA ASN A 35 33.63 -8.53 24.90
C ASN A 35 33.83 -8.20 26.38
N LEU A 36 33.48 -6.98 26.79
CA LEU A 36 33.64 -6.53 28.17
C LEU A 36 32.34 -5.89 28.66
N ASP A 37 31.77 -6.48 29.70
CA ASP A 37 30.62 -5.93 30.41
C ASP A 37 31.05 -5.42 31.78
N ILE A 38 30.91 -4.12 32.04
CA ILE A 38 31.12 -3.53 33.36
C ILE A 38 29.76 -3.13 33.93
N TRP A 39 29.41 -3.75 35.06
CA TRP A 39 28.14 -3.56 35.74
C TRP A 39 28.35 -2.97 37.13
N ARG A 40 27.68 -1.85 37.43
CA ARG A 40 27.73 -1.16 38.73
C ARG A 40 29.16 -0.84 39.17
N ALA A 41 29.80 0.10 38.50
CA ALA A 41 31.10 0.62 38.91
C ALA A 41 30.97 2.09 39.37
N PRO A 42 30.38 2.36 40.56
CA PRO A 42 29.99 3.70 40.98
C PRO A 42 31.16 4.66 41.21
N LEU A 43 32.38 4.13 41.39
CA LEU A 43 33.59 4.92 41.64
C LEU A 43 34.49 5.06 40.42
N LEU A 44 34.25 4.28 39.35
CA LEU A 44 35.09 4.28 38.15
C LEU A 44 35.03 5.63 37.45
N LYS A 45 36.21 6.24 37.26
CA LYS A 45 36.45 7.49 36.55
C LYS A 45 37.16 7.26 35.23
N GLU A 46 38.12 6.33 35.19
CA GLU A 46 38.92 6.08 34.00
C GLU A 46 39.00 4.58 33.66
N LEU A 47 38.78 4.28 32.39
CA LEU A 47 38.83 2.94 31.83
C LEU A 47 39.88 2.88 30.73
N ASP A 48 41.00 2.21 30.98
CA ASP A 48 42.08 2.04 30.01
C ASP A 48 42.08 0.64 29.38
N LEU A 49 41.66 0.59 28.11
CA LEU A 49 41.56 -0.61 27.27
C LEU A 49 42.57 -0.56 26.11
N SER A 50 43.52 0.37 26.14
CA SER A 50 44.48 0.59 25.05
C SER A 50 45.37 -0.61 24.73
N TRP A 51 45.49 -1.56 25.67
CA TRP A 51 46.30 -2.77 25.54
C TRP A 51 45.53 -3.96 24.93
N LEU A 52 44.21 -3.82 24.73
CA LEU A 52 43.40 -4.87 24.09
C LEU A 52 43.63 -4.91 22.58
N HIS A 53 43.18 -6.01 21.95
CA HIS A 53 43.01 -6.04 20.51
C HIS A 53 41.80 -5.19 20.08
N GLY A 54 41.86 -4.63 18.86
CA GLY A 54 40.73 -3.91 18.27
C GLY A 54 39.49 -4.79 18.08
N GLY A 55 38.35 -4.17 17.74
CA GLY A 55 37.08 -4.87 17.54
C GLY A 55 36.40 -5.24 18.86
N LEU A 56 36.61 -4.46 19.90
CA LEU A 56 36.02 -4.67 21.23
C LEU A 56 34.53 -4.33 21.23
N HIS A 57 33.74 -5.20 21.84
CA HIS A 57 32.36 -4.93 22.24
C HIS A 57 32.32 -4.56 23.73
N LEU A 58 31.98 -3.32 24.05
CA LEU A 58 31.98 -2.79 25.42
C LEU A 58 30.55 -2.44 25.88
N THR A 59 30.10 -3.00 27.00
CA THR A 59 28.86 -2.61 27.66
C THR A 59 29.15 -2.03 29.04
N LEU A 60 28.67 -0.81 29.30
CA LEU A 60 28.84 -0.10 30.57
C LEU A 60 27.48 0.21 31.17
N VAL A 61 27.21 -0.31 32.35
CA VAL A 61 25.92 -0.12 33.03
C VAL A 61 26.17 0.33 34.46
N GLY A 62 25.61 1.48 34.82
CA GLY A 62 25.73 2.04 36.16
C GLY A 62 27.15 2.47 36.52
N CYS A 63 27.75 3.26 35.63
CA CYS A 63 29.09 3.87 35.79
C CYS A 63 28.99 5.41 35.88
N PRO A 64 28.31 5.98 36.91
CA PRO A 64 27.94 7.39 36.97
C PRO A 64 29.10 8.38 37.04
N ARG A 65 30.31 7.92 37.39
CA ARG A 65 31.51 8.77 37.54
C ARG A 65 32.49 8.64 36.39
N LEU A 66 32.20 7.83 35.37
CA LEU A 66 33.12 7.57 34.28
C LEU A 66 33.31 8.83 33.45
N GLN A 67 34.56 9.24 33.30
CA GLN A 67 34.98 10.46 32.61
C GLN A 67 35.86 10.17 31.40
N LYS A 68 36.53 9.02 31.36
CA LYS A 68 37.47 8.69 30.30
C LYS A 68 37.46 7.20 29.94
N ILE A 69 37.44 6.92 28.65
CA ILE A 69 37.68 5.58 28.07
C ILE A 69 38.80 5.70 27.04
N LEU A 70 39.84 4.88 27.18
CA LEU A 70 40.87 4.68 26.16
C LEU A 70 40.60 3.34 25.46
N LEU A 71 40.18 3.37 24.20
CA LEU A 71 39.89 2.19 23.39
C LEU A 71 41.18 1.60 22.80
N PRO A 72 41.16 0.30 22.43
CA PRO A 72 42.28 -0.34 21.75
C PRO A 72 42.58 0.30 20.39
N GLN A 73 43.84 0.16 19.95
CA GLN A 73 44.23 0.48 18.59
C GLN A 73 43.81 -0.65 17.62
N GLY A 74 43.48 -0.29 16.38
CA GLY A 74 43.15 -1.25 15.32
C GLY A 74 41.69 -1.17 14.88
N GLU A 75 41.02 -2.32 14.82
CA GLU A 75 39.60 -2.42 14.45
C GLU A 75 38.71 -1.59 15.39
N PRO A 76 37.69 -0.89 14.85
CA PRO A 76 36.84 0.00 15.64
C PRO A 76 35.95 -0.77 16.62
N CYS A 77 35.56 -0.09 17.70
CA CYS A 77 34.81 -0.69 18.79
C CYS A 77 33.31 -0.41 18.69
N VAL A 78 32.53 -1.30 19.31
CA VAL A 78 31.09 -1.14 19.55
C VAL A 78 30.87 -0.85 21.03
N LEU A 79 30.21 0.26 21.34
CA LEU A 79 30.02 0.73 22.70
C LEU A 79 28.54 0.84 23.05
N HIS A 80 28.20 0.33 24.23
CA HIS A 80 26.88 0.48 24.83
C HIS A 80 26.97 1.13 26.20
N LEU A 81 26.32 2.27 26.38
CA LEU A 81 26.35 3.04 27.61
C LEU A 81 24.96 3.14 28.23
N ASP A 82 24.70 2.44 29.33
CA ASP A 82 23.49 2.62 30.13
C ASP A 82 23.75 3.52 31.34
N ALA A 83 23.36 4.78 31.17
CA ALA A 83 23.39 5.83 32.18
C ALA A 83 21.97 6.13 32.73
N SER A 84 21.07 5.14 32.72
CA SER A 84 19.70 5.30 33.25
C SER A 84 19.63 5.46 34.77
N ASP A 85 20.68 5.11 35.49
CA ASP A 85 20.80 5.30 36.94
C ASP A 85 21.37 6.68 37.33
N VAL A 86 21.95 7.42 36.39
CA VAL A 86 22.50 8.76 36.61
C VAL A 86 21.37 9.78 36.75
N LYS A 87 21.34 10.51 37.87
CA LYS A 87 20.34 11.56 38.09
C LYS A 87 20.63 12.79 37.21
N PRO A 88 19.59 13.51 36.73
CA PRO A 88 19.77 14.75 35.98
C PRO A 88 20.67 15.75 36.72
N GLY A 89 21.71 16.24 36.04
CA GLY A 89 22.67 17.19 36.59
C GLY A 89 23.82 16.59 37.41
N GLN A 90 23.90 15.27 37.55
CA GLN A 90 25.06 14.54 38.08
C GLN A 90 25.92 13.91 36.99
N GLU A 91 25.55 14.14 35.72
CA GLU A 91 26.26 13.65 34.55
C GLU A 91 27.61 14.36 34.44
N LEU A 92 28.69 13.58 34.39
CA LEU A 92 30.03 14.09 34.11
C LEU A 92 30.33 13.93 32.61
N PRO A 93 31.14 14.82 32.03
CA PRO A 93 31.60 14.64 30.66
C PRO A 93 32.43 13.36 30.53
N LEU A 94 32.10 12.52 29.55
CA LEU A 94 32.78 11.28 29.22
C LEU A 94 33.49 11.40 27.88
N LEU A 95 34.82 11.43 27.93
CA LEU A 95 35.68 11.41 26.75
C LEU A 95 36.06 9.97 26.37
N ILE A 96 35.82 9.60 25.14
CA ILE A 96 36.15 8.29 24.56
C ILE A 96 37.22 8.53 23.49
N GLN A 97 38.38 7.90 23.62
CA GLN A 97 39.50 8.05 22.68
C GLN A 97 39.77 6.72 21.98
N GLY A 98 39.85 6.75 20.65
CA GLY A 98 40.10 5.58 19.79
C GLY A 98 38.96 5.34 18.78
N GLY A 99 39.09 4.28 17.97
CA GLY A 99 38.18 3.99 16.87
C GLY A 99 36.80 3.49 17.35
N ILE A 100 35.73 4.13 16.91
CA ILE A 100 34.35 3.79 17.25
C ILE A 100 33.55 3.55 15.96
N GLU A 101 32.94 2.39 15.84
CA GLU A 101 32.01 2.06 14.75
C GLU A 101 30.57 2.32 15.16
N HIS A 102 30.23 1.98 16.41
CA HIS A 102 28.88 2.08 16.92
C HIS A 102 28.90 2.57 18.36
N LEU A 103 28.00 3.50 18.66
CA LEU A 103 27.78 4.00 20.01
C LEU A 103 26.28 4.09 20.26
N ASP A 104 25.81 3.34 21.24
CA ASP A 104 24.50 3.55 21.82
C ASP A 104 24.61 4.07 23.25
N VAL A 105 23.67 4.94 23.60
CA VAL A 105 23.60 5.56 24.92
C VAL A 105 22.16 5.59 25.37
N ARG A 106 21.91 5.02 26.54
CA ARG A 106 20.61 5.04 27.21
C ARG A 106 20.68 5.94 28.44
N TRP A 107 19.74 6.85 28.54
CA TRP A 107 19.48 7.68 29.72
C TRP A 107 18.07 7.40 30.27
N GLN A 108 17.71 8.01 31.39
CA GLN A 108 16.37 7.83 32.01
C GLN A 108 15.20 8.04 31.05
N ASN A 109 15.29 9.03 30.15
CA ASN A 109 14.19 9.44 29.27
C ASN A 109 14.58 9.54 27.80
N ALA A 110 15.75 9.03 27.42
CA ALA A 110 16.25 9.15 26.06
C ALA A 110 17.13 7.96 25.69
N THR A 111 17.10 7.58 24.43
CA THR A 111 17.99 6.59 23.83
C THR A 111 18.62 7.21 22.61
N PHE A 112 19.92 7.07 22.49
CA PHE A 112 20.70 7.48 21.35
C PHE A 112 21.36 6.25 20.75
N MET A 113 21.43 6.23 19.43
CA MET A 113 22.18 5.23 18.68
C MET A 113 22.74 5.91 17.45
N ALA A 114 24.05 5.82 17.24
CA ALA A 114 24.67 6.18 15.99
C ALA A 114 25.64 5.11 15.55
N GLN A 115 25.83 5.05 14.23
CA GLN A 115 26.83 4.23 13.57
C GLN A 115 27.68 5.14 12.67
N ALA A 116 28.98 4.94 12.72
CA ALA A 116 29.92 5.60 11.82
C ALA A 116 29.77 5.03 10.39
N PRO A 117 30.18 5.78 9.35
CA PRO A 117 30.32 5.20 8.02
C PRO A 117 31.24 3.97 8.03
N GLU A 118 30.88 2.93 7.26
CA GLU A 118 31.58 1.63 7.24
C GLU A 118 33.10 1.75 7.04
N ASP A 119 33.55 2.69 6.20
CA ASP A 119 34.96 2.93 5.91
C ASP A 119 35.60 4.05 6.74
N GLN A 120 34.87 4.67 7.68
CA GLN A 120 35.33 5.87 8.39
C GLN A 120 34.85 5.90 9.85
N PRO A 121 35.40 5.03 10.72
CA PRO A 121 35.08 5.03 12.14
C PRO A 121 35.50 6.34 12.80
N TRP A 122 34.72 6.80 13.78
CA TRP A 122 35.05 8.01 14.54
C TRP A 122 36.32 7.80 15.35
N GLN A 123 37.21 8.78 15.36
CA GLN A 123 38.40 8.83 16.20
C GLN A 123 38.09 9.51 17.54
N GLY A 124 37.18 8.88 18.28
CA GLY A 124 36.75 9.32 19.60
C GLY A 124 35.40 10.03 19.61
N ALA A 125 34.81 10.07 20.79
CA ALA A 125 33.53 10.68 21.06
C ALA A 125 33.55 11.43 22.39
N TRP A 126 32.72 12.46 22.51
CA TRP A 126 32.52 13.15 23.77
C TRP A 126 31.04 13.19 24.13
N VAL A 127 30.70 12.55 25.24
CA VAL A 127 29.33 12.50 25.78
C VAL A 127 29.26 13.47 26.94
N ALA A 128 28.52 14.55 26.80
CA ALA A 128 28.50 15.64 27.76
C ALA A 128 27.10 16.22 27.97
N SER A 129 26.93 16.88 29.12
CA SER A 129 25.75 17.74 29.32
C SER A 129 25.91 19.02 28.51
N SER A 130 24.80 19.62 28.08
CA SER A 130 24.82 20.89 27.34
C SER A 130 25.44 22.06 28.11
N LYS A 131 25.59 21.94 29.44
CA LYS A 131 26.28 22.96 30.26
C LYS A 131 27.77 23.05 29.95
N GLU A 132 28.39 21.96 29.50
CA GLU A 132 29.82 21.92 29.17
C GLU A 132 30.15 22.80 27.95
N LEU A 133 29.14 23.18 27.15
CA LEU A 133 29.30 24.15 26.07
C LEU A 133 29.71 25.55 26.56
N ALA A 134 29.54 25.87 27.84
CA ALA A 134 30.04 27.11 28.41
C ALA A 134 31.58 27.16 28.54
N ALA A 135 32.26 26.01 28.42
CA ALA A 135 33.71 25.88 28.52
C ALA A 135 34.31 25.21 27.25
N PRO A 136 34.31 25.90 26.09
CA PRO A 136 34.67 25.31 24.79
C PRO A 136 36.11 24.79 24.70
N SER A 137 37.03 25.22 25.57
CA SER A 137 38.43 24.79 25.55
C SER A 137 38.61 23.27 25.71
N ALA A 138 37.76 22.60 26.49
CA ALA A 138 37.85 21.16 26.68
C ALA A 138 37.44 20.38 25.41
N LEU A 139 36.50 20.91 24.64
CA LEU A 139 36.09 20.36 23.34
C LEU A 139 37.24 20.42 22.34
N GLU A 140 37.89 21.58 22.28
CA GLU A 140 38.98 21.87 21.34
C GLU A 140 40.21 21.03 21.66
N GLU A 141 40.54 20.86 22.94
CA GLU A 141 41.65 20.00 23.38
C GLU A 141 41.39 18.52 23.11
N ALA A 142 40.16 18.06 23.34
CA ALA A 142 39.78 16.66 23.09
C ALA A 142 39.68 16.33 21.59
N ALA A 143 39.27 17.32 20.77
CA ALA A 143 39.05 17.21 19.32
C ALA A 143 38.34 15.91 18.88
N PRO A 144 37.20 15.53 19.49
CA PRO A 144 36.49 14.30 19.14
C PRO A 144 35.90 14.39 17.74
N ASP A 145 35.70 13.24 17.08
CA ASP A 145 34.96 13.19 15.82
C ASP A 145 33.44 13.23 16.05
N LEU A 146 32.95 12.70 17.17
CA LEU A 146 31.53 12.65 17.54
C LEU A 146 31.26 13.43 18.84
N LEU A 147 30.31 14.37 18.79
CA LEU A 147 29.83 15.09 19.98
C LEU A 147 28.39 14.71 20.32
N LEU A 148 28.16 14.31 21.55
CA LEU A 148 26.88 13.88 22.10
C LEU A 148 26.49 14.79 23.26
N LEU A 149 25.45 15.59 23.06
CA LEU A 149 24.98 16.58 24.01
C LEU A 149 23.61 16.23 24.55
N LYS A 150 23.41 16.46 25.85
CA LYS A 150 22.12 16.26 26.50
C LYS A 150 21.75 17.39 27.47
N GLY A 151 20.46 17.71 27.47
CA GLY A 151 19.80 18.41 28.57
C GLY A 151 19.75 19.92 28.40
N LYS A 152 19.55 20.62 29.52
CA LYS A 152 19.29 22.07 29.53
C LYS A 152 20.49 22.86 29.03
N VAL A 153 20.24 23.76 28.08
CA VAL A 153 21.27 24.61 27.50
C VAL A 153 21.62 25.78 28.43
N PRO A 154 22.88 26.27 28.40
CA PRO A 154 23.33 27.35 29.29
C PRO A 154 22.74 28.72 28.90
N ALA A 155 22.39 28.90 27.62
CA ALA A 155 21.82 30.11 27.07
C ALA A 155 20.77 29.78 26.01
N ALA A 156 19.82 30.69 25.79
CA ALA A 156 18.79 30.52 24.75
C ALA A 156 19.37 30.53 23.33
N GLU A 157 20.54 31.14 23.16
CA GLU A 157 21.30 31.15 21.91
C GLU A 157 22.64 30.44 22.14
N ILE A 158 22.94 29.46 21.28
CA ILE A 158 24.18 28.70 21.34
C ILE A 158 24.87 28.74 19.98
N GLU A 159 26.18 28.97 20.01
CA GLU A 159 27.08 28.78 18.89
C GLU A 159 27.89 27.50 19.12
N LEU A 160 27.82 26.55 18.19
CA LEU A 160 28.64 25.33 18.26
C LEU A 160 29.80 25.41 17.25
N PRO A 161 31.06 25.27 17.72
CA PRO A 161 32.22 25.21 16.84
C PRO A 161 32.29 23.82 16.17
N GLY A 162 32.22 23.77 14.84
CA GLY A 162 32.24 22.52 14.07
C GLY A 162 33.58 22.19 13.40
N HIS A 163 34.68 22.85 13.76
CA HIS A 163 35.95 22.72 13.03
C HIS A 163 36.63 21.34 13.16
N SER A 164 36.52 20.69 14.31
CA SER A 164 37.10 19.35 14.58
C SER A 164 36.09 18.21 14.46
N LEU A 165 34.80 18.51 14.56
CA LEU A 165 33.72 17.54 14.65
C LEU A 165 33.36 16.98 13.27
N SER A 166 33.18 15.66 13.18
CA SER A 166 32.55 15.02 12.04
C SER A 166 31.02 14.98 12.18
N GLN A 167 30.53 14.89 13.42
CA GLN A 167 29.12 14.65 13.71
C GLN A 167 28.71 15.20 15.08
N VAL A 168 27.50 15.77 15.15
CA VAL A 168 26.90 16.28 16.39
C VAL A 168 25.52 15.67 16.56
N HIS A 169 25.24 15.16 17.76
CA HIS A 169 23.91 14.73 18.16
C HIS A 169 23.52 15.43 19.45
N TRP A 170 22.36 16.08 19.43
CA TRP A 170 21.86 16.83 20.56
C TRP A 170 20.45 16.39 20.93
N VAL A 171 20.33 15.80 22.12
CA VAL A 171 19.08 15.21 22.61
C VAL A 171 18.49 16.06 23.74
N HIS A 172 17.24 16.49 23.55
CA HIS A 172 16.47 17.35 24.46
C HIS A 172 17.21 18.63 24.92
N PRO A 173 17.62 19.52 24.00
CA PRO A 173 18.21 20.83 24.34
C PRO A 173 17.17 21.79 24.94
N GLN A 174 16.78 21.58 26.19
CA GLN A 174 15.73 22.37 26.85
C GLN A 174 16.12 23.84 26.98
N GLY A 175 15.23 24.74 26.55
CA GLY A 175 15.44 26.19 26.57
C GLY A 175 16.23 26.74 25.39
N LEU A 176 16.67 25.91 24.44
CA LEU A 176 17.36 26.37 23.23
C LEU A 176 16.35 27.03 22.29
N GLN A 177 16.52 28.32 22.02
CA GLN A 177 15.66 29.09 21.12
C GLN A 177 16.31 29.37 19.77
N ARG A 178 17.63 29.60 19.77
CA ARG A 178 18.42 29.88 18.57
C ARG A 178 19.70 29.05 18.56
N LEU A 179 19.98 28.43 17.42
CA LEU A 179 21.19 27.67 17.21
C LEU A 179 21.97 28.24 16.02
N LEU A 180 23.23 28.56 16.24
CA LEU A 180 24.21 28.90 15.22
C LEU A 180 25.26 27.78 15.16
N LEU A 181 25.44 27.19 13.97
CA LEU A 181 26.40 26.12 13.75
C LEU A 181 27.48 26.60 12.80
N GLN A 182 28.72 26.68 13.30
CA GLN A 182 29.89 26.94 12.46
C GLN A 182 30.30 25.63 11.80
N VAL A 183 30.00 25.47 10.51
CA VAL A 183 30.26 24.22 9.80
C VAL A 183 31.72 24.20 9.34
N GLY A 184 32.54 23.42 10.03
CA GLY A 184 33.93 23.15 9.62
C GLY A 184 34.03 22.19 8.44
N GLU A 185 35.24 22.00 7.92
CA GLU A 185 35.50 21.12 6.77
C GLU A 185 35.13 19.64 7.05
N LYS A 186 35.19 19.21 8.32
CA LYS A 186 34.91 17.85 8.73
C LYS A 186 33.43 17.58 9.03
N LEU A 187 32.66 18.59 9.43
CA LEU A 187 31.30 18.37 9.94
C LEU A 187 30.36 17.91 8.83
N GLN A 188 30.01 16.63 8.85
CA GLN A 188 29.14 16.02 7.85
C GLN A 188 27.68 15.98 8.29
N GLN A 189 27.42 15.76 9.59
CA GLN A 189 26.06 15.49 10.06
C GLN A 189 25.75 16.15 11.40
N VAL A 190 24.57 16.76 11.49
CA VAL A 190 24.00 17.25 12.75
C VAL A 190 22.60 16.67 12.95
N VAL A 191 22.34 16.15 14.14
CA VAL A 191 21.04 15.63 14.55
C VAL A 191 20.60 16.33 15.83
N ILE A 192 19.39 16.88 15.82
CA ILE A 192 18.78 17.54 16.97
C ILE A 192 17.42 16.90 17.21
N GLN A 193 17.20 16.40 18.43
CA GLN A 193 15.99 15.71 18.81
C GLN A 193 15.35 16.36 20.04
N GLY A 194 14.05 16.61 19.99
CA GLY A 194 13.25 17.07 21.13
C GLY A 194 13.61 18.49 21.58
N ALA A 195 13.95 19.38 20.64
CA ALA A 195 14.24 20.78 20.90
C ALA A 195 12.94 21.61 20.88
N GLU A 196 12.13 21.48 21.94
CA GLU A 196 10.77 22.04 22.00
C GLU A 196 10.72 23.55 21.80
N ASP A 197 11.71 24.28 22.32
CA ASP A 197 11.79 25.74 22.29
C ASP A 197 12.54 26.30 21.06
N LEU A 198 13.11 25.44 20.20
CA LEU A 198 13.98 25.88 19.10
C LEU A 198 13.18 26.58 18.02
N GLN A 199 13.43 27.87 17.83
CA GLN A 199 12.72 28.73 16.87
C GLN A 199 13.53 29.00 15.61
N HIS A 200 14.85 29.10 15.74
CA HIS A 200 15.78 29.50 14.67
C HIS A 200 17.00 28.59 14.65
N CYS A 201 17.36 28.09 13.46
CA CYS A 201 18.60 27.34 13.26
C CYS A 201 19.33 27.88 12.02
N GLN A 202 20.61 28.20 12.17
CA GLN A 202 21.45 28.77 11.13
C GLN A 202 22.75 27.99 11.01
N LEU A 203 23.11 27.61 9.78
CA LEU A 203 24.41 27.03 9.43
C LEU A 203 25.27 28.08 8.75
N GLU A 204 26.51 28.23 9.23
CA GLU A 204 27.55 28.99 8.55
C GLU A 204 28.51 28.01 7.85
N GLY A 205 28.18 27.71 6.59
CA GLY A 205 28.89 26.74 5.75
C GLY A 205 27.95 25.69 5.17
N SER A 206 28.53 24.64 4.58
CA SER A 206 27.77 23.55 3.96
C SER A 206 28.10 22.20 4.57
N MET A 207 27.09 21.37 4.83
CA MET A 207 27.27 20.02 5.35
C MET A 207 26.42 19.00 4.61
N LYS A 208 26.70 17.71 4.80
CA LYS A 208 25.99 16.64 4.10
C LYS A 208 24.57 16.43 4.60
N GLU A 209 24.35 16.38 5.92
CA GLU A 209 23.03 16.03 6.47
C GLU A 209 22.66 16.84 7.72
N LEU A 210 21.46 17.45 7.71
CA LEU A 210 20.79 17.96 8.90
C LEU A 210 19.56 17.12 9.21
N ARG A 211 19.42 16.68 10.45
CA ARG A 211 18.20 16.02 10.94
C ARG A 211 17.63 16.77 12.14
N LEU A 212 16.38 17.17 12.03
CA LEU A 212 15.62 17.82 13.10
C LEU A 212 14.40 16.96 13.41
N GLU A 213 14.26 16.56 14.66
CA GLU A 213 13.18 15.70 15.14
C GLU A 213 12.50 16.32 16.36
N ALA A 214 11.17 16.37 16.37
CA ALA A 214 10.38 16.93 17.46
C ALA A 214 10.82 18.36 17.85
N CYS A 215 10.88 19.25 16.85
CA CYS A 215 11.19 20.68 17.00
C CYS A 215 9.95 21.54 16.64
N PRO A 216 8.88 21.50 17.46
CA PRO A 216 7.59 22.11 17.13
C PRO A 216 7.59 23.65 17.13
N ALA A 217 8.55 24.31 17.78
CA ALA A 217 8.66 25.78 17.74
C ALA A 217 9.44 26.30 16.52
N LEU A 218 10.03 25.43 15.70
CA LEU A 218 10.95 25.86 14.64
C LEU A 218 10.20 26.66 13.58
N SER A 219 10.61 27.90 13.37
CA SER A 219 9.95 28.80 12.41
C SER A 219 10.86 29.22 11.26
N GLN A 220 12.17 29.22 11.49
CA GLN A 220 13.16 29.63 10.51
C GLN A 220 14.38 28.71 10.51
N LEU A 221 14.83 28.37 9.31
CA LEU A 221 16.00 27.55 9.07
C LEU A 221 16.82 28.19 7.95
N HIS A 222 18.09 28.50 8.20
CA HIS A 222 19.02 29.00 7.20
C HIS A 222 20.16 28.00 7.02
N VAL A 223 20.12 27.22 5.93
CA VAL A 223 20.96 26.02 5.76
C VAL A 223 21.52 25.90 4.35
N ALA A 224 22.71 25.32 4.24
CA ALA A 224 23.23 24.77 2.99
C ALA A 224 23.56 23.29 3.21
N VAL A 225 22.70 22.38 2.75
CA VAL A 225 22.86 20.94 2.98
C VAL A 225 22.50 20.07 1.78
N ASP A 226 23.13 18.90 1.67
CA ASP A 226 22.74 17.90 0.67
C ASP A 226 21.41 17.23 1.07
N SER A 227 21.25 16.89 2.35
CA SER A 227 20.07 16.22 2.89
C SER A 227 19.52 16.94 4.12
N LEU A 228 18.23 17.29 4.09
CA LEU A 228 17.51 17.87 5.21
C LEU A 228 16.34 16.97 5.61
N ASN A 229 16.39 16.41 6.82
CA ASN A 229 15.36 15.54 7.37
C ASN A 229 14.59 16.24 8.47
N LEU A 230 13.30 16.44 8.28
CA LEU A 230 12.39 17.11 9.21
C LEU A 230 11.32 16.12 9.67
N HIS A 231 11.30 15.77 10.96
CA HIS A 231 10.28 14.90 11.55
C HIS A 231 9.58 15.59 12.72
N GLN A 232 8.26 15.81 12.65
CA GLN A 232 7.52 16.55 13.69
C GLN A 232 8.14 17.92 13.99
N VAL A 233 8.49 18.63 12.91
CA VAL A 233 9.12 19.95 12.97
C VAL A 233 8.14 21.01 12.50
N GLY A 234 8.25 22.19 13.10
CA GLY A 234 7.68 23.41 12.57
C GLY A 234 6.61 24.02 13.47
N ALA A 235 6.74 25.34 13.71
CA ALA A 235 5.68 26.17 14.25
C ALA A 235 4.53 26.28 13.25
N LYS A 236 3.58 27.21 13.42
CA LYS A 236 2.49 27.39 12.44
C LYS A 236 2.99 27.55 10.99
N SER A 237 4.14 28.20 10.80
CA SER A 237 4.85 28.35 9.53
C SER A 237 6.33 28.06 9.71
N LEU A 238 6.94 27.37 8.74
CA LEU A 238 8.38 27.09 8.67
C LEU A 238 8.96 27.66 7.37
N GLN A 239 9.98 28.50 7.49
CA GLN A 239 10.72 29.07 6.35
C GLN A 239 12.13 28.47 6.30
N ILE A 240 12.50 27.93 5.15
CA ILE A 240 13.81 27.34 4.88
C ILE A 240 14.50 28.18 3.81
N GLN A 241 15.55 28.88 4.21
CA GLN A 241 16.42 29.70 3.37
C GLN A 241 17.74 28.99 3.12
N GLY A 242 18.35 29.27 1.97
CA GLY A 242 19.58 28.61 1.52
C GLY A 242 19.33 27.40 0.62
N ARG A 243 20.36 26.55 0.43
CA ARG A 243 20.38 25.46 -0.56
C ARG A 243 20.13 24.11 0.12
N VAL A 244 19.12 23.39 -0.35
CA VAL A 244 18.86 22.00 0.04
C VAL A 244 18.86 21.12 -1.21
N GLU A 245 19.68 20.08 -1.31
CA GLU A 245 19.54 19.18 -2.47
C GLU A 245 18.33 18.26 -2.33
N GLN A 246 18.17 17.64 -1.16
CA GLN A 246 17.10 16.70 -0.84
C GLN A 246 16.42 17.08 0.47
N LEU A 247 15.11 17.27 0.42
CA LEU A 247 14.27 17.59 1.57
C LEU A 247 13.35 16.40 1.88
N PHE A 248 13.43 15.88 3.10
CA PHE A 248 12.54 14.85 3.61
C PHE A 248 11.68 15.44 4.72
N VAL A 249 10.36 15.46 4.54
CA VAL A 249 9.41 15.99 5.52
C VAL A 249 8.47 14.88 5.96
N LEU A 250 8.59 14.47 7.22
CA LEU A 250 7.78 13.43 7.84
C LEU A 250 6.91 14.03 8.95
N GLN A 251 5.59 13.86 8.88
CA GLN A 251 4.66 14.31 9.93
C GLN A 251 4.95 15.74 10.45
N PRO A 252 5.05 16.75 9.55
CA PRO A 252 5.36 18.12 9.96
C PRO A 252 4.31 18.66 10.93
N SER A 253 4.76 19.43 11.92
CA SER A 253 3.89 20.10 12.88
C SER A 253 3.36 21.45 12.34
N CYS A 254 3.98 21.96 11.26
CA CYS A 254 3.58 23.21 10.63
C CYS A 254 2.39 23.08 9.67
N GLN A 255 1.72 24.22 9.44
CA GLN A 255 0.66 24.34 8.42
C GLN A 255 1.17 24.97 7.12
N GLN A 256 2.27 25.72 7.20
CA GLN A 256 2.89 26.38 6.06
C GLN A 256 4.38 26.02 6.01
N LEU A 257 4.85 25.64 4.83
CA LEU A 257 6.26 25.38 4.55
C LEU A 257 6.70 26.18 3.32
N ALA A 258 7.75 26.98 3.45
CA ALA A 258 8.35 27.68 2.33
C ALA A 258 9.83 27.32 2.23
N VAL A 259 10.29 26.94 1.04
CA VAL A 259 11.68 26.54 0.80
C VAL A 259 12.23 27.34 -0.38
N GLU A 260 13.32 28.07 -0.16
CA GLU A 260 13.88 28.98 -1.17
C GLU A 260 14.51 28.21 -2.34
N LYS A 261 15.39 27.24 -2.06
CA LYS A 261 16.10 26.45 -3.07
C LYS A 261 16.13 24.97 -2.67
N VAL A 262 15.42 24.15 -3.43
CA VAL A 262 15.41 22.70 -3.27
C VAL A 262 15.33 21.96 -4.60
N LEU A 263 16.17 20.94 -4.79
CA LEU A 263 16.16 20.12 -6.02
C LEU A 263 15.09 19.01 -5.94
N LYS A 264 15.02 18.30 -4.80
CA LYS A 264 14.06 17.21 -4.57
C LYS A 264 13.40 17.32 -3.20
N ALA A 265 12.10 17.07 -3.13
CA ALA A 265 11.34 17.09 -1.88
C ALA A 265 10.42 15.86 -1.77
N ASP A 266 10.57 15.11 -0.67
CA ASP A 266 9.76 13.95 -0.34
C ASP A 266 8.92 14.24 0.91
N PHE A 267 7.60 14.20 0.75
CA PHE A 267 6.63 14.46 1.82
C PHE A 267 5.95 13.17 2.23
N SER A 268 5.99 12.83 3.52
CA SER A 268 5.36 11.64 4.09
C SER A 268 4.45 12.01 5.26
N LEU A 269 3.21 11.53 5.25
CA LEU A 269 2.21 11.74 6.32
C LEU A 269 2.02 13.23 6.65
N SER A 270 1.87 14.06 5.61
CA SER A 270 1.89 15.52 5.71
C SER A 270 0.52 16.18 5.90
N ASP A 271 -0.37 15.56 6.68
CA ASP A 271 -1.79 15.95 6.78
C ASP A 271 -2.01 17.36 7.35
N GLY A 272 -1.04 17.87 8.12
CA GLY A 272 -1.07 19.22 8.69
C GLY A 272 -0.73 20.34 7.70
N LEU A 273 -0.03 20.04 6.60
CA LEU A 273 0.43 21.05 5.64
C LEU A 273 -0.72 21.53 4.75
N LYS A 274 -1.05 22.81 4.88
CA LYS A 274 -2.05 23.50 4.06
C LYS A 274 -1.43 24.23 2.87
N GLN A 275 -0.23 24.79 3.08
CA GLN A 275 0.48 25.55 2.07
C GLN A 275 1.94 25.13 2.03
N VAL A 276 2.40 24.79 0.84
CA VAL A 276 3.80 24.45 0.56
C VAL A 276 4.25 25.28 -0.64
N ASP A 277 5.27 26.09 -0.43
CA ASP A 277 5.92 26.92 -1.45
C ASP A 277 7.32 26.35 -1.74
N LEU A 278 7.52 25.93 -2.99
CA LEU A 278 8.75 25.30 -3.48
C LEU A 278 9.18 25.99 -4.78
N PRO A 279 10.49 26.04 -5.09
CA PRO A 279 10.97 26.67 -6.30
C PRO A 279 10.53 25.91 -7.55
N THR A 280 10.34 26.65 -8.63
CA THR A 280 10.01 26.08 -9.95
C THR A 280 11.05 25.05 -10.38
N GLY A 281 10.58 23.85 -10.74
CA GLY A 281 11.45 22.75 -11.20
C GLY A 281 11.85 21.75 -10.11
N CYS A 282 11.50 21.99 -8.85
CA CYS A 282 11.67 21.00 -7.78
C CYS A 282 10.95 19.69 -8.09
N GLU A 283 11.64 18.55 -7.95
CA GLU A 283 11.02 17.24 -8.06
C GLU A 283 10.36 16.87 -6.73
N VAL A 284 9.02 16.77 -6.73
CA VAL A 284 8.27 16.49 -5.50
C VAL A 284 7.65 15.09 -5.54
N THR A 285 7.90 14.29 -4.50
CA THR A 285 7.18 13.05 -4.22
C THR A 285 6.34 13.23 -2.97
N CYS A 286 5.13 12.67 -2.96
CA CYS A 286 4.29 12.66 -1.77
C CYS A 286 3.81 11.23 -1.47
N GLN A 287 3.88 10.84 -0.20
CA GLN A 287 3.30 9.63 0.37
C GLN A 287 2.29 10.05 1.44
N GLY A 288 1.02 9.75 1.24
CA GLY A 288 -0.07 10.22 2.11
C GLY A 288 -0.87 11.33 1.43
N ARG A 289 -1.52 12.17 2.23
CA ARG A 289 -2.29 13.32 1.75
C ARG A 289 -1.37 14.34 1.08
N VAL A 290 -1.76 14.82 -0.10
CA VAL A 290 -1.03 15.84 -0.86
C VAL A 290 -1.58 17.23 -0.52
N PRO A 291 -0.74 18.15 -0.01
CA PRO A 291 -1.13 19.55 0.22
C PRO A 291 -1.70 20.20 -1.06
N ALA A 292 -2.75 21.01 -0.92
CA ALA A 292 -3.46 21.61 -2.05
C ALA A 292 -2.52 22.39 -3.00
N SER A 293 -1.54 23.12 -2.44
CA SER A 293 -0.57 23.88 -3.23
C SER A 293 0.37 23.01 -4.09
N LEU A 294 0.52 21.72 -3.76
CA LEU A 294 1.37 20.78 -4.49
C LEU A 294 0.60 19.97 -5.54
N ARG A 295 -0.73 19.95 -5.52
CA ARG A 295 -1.54 19.11 -6.42
C ARG A 295 -1.29 19.40 -7.90
N LYS A 296 -0.93 20.64 -8.25
CA LYS A 296 -0.67 21.09 -9.64
C LYS A 296 0.80 21.06 -10.07
N THR A 297 1.73 20.90 -9.14
CA THR A 297 3.18 21.05 -9.38
C THR A 297 3.97 19.77 -9.08
N ALA A 298 3.49 18.95 -8.14
CA ALA A 298 4.20 17.78 -7.69
C ALA A 298 4.08 16.60 -8.66
N ARG A 299 5.13 15.77 -8.71
CA ARG A 299 5.06 14.44 -9.32
C ARG A 299 4.37 13.52 -8.32
N VAL A 300 3.09 13.79 -8.10
CA VAL A 300 2.29 13.12 -7.08
C VAL A 300 2.21 11.64 -7.44
N HIS A 301 2.72 10.78 -6.55
CA HIS A 301 2.28 9.41 -6.55
C HIS A 301 0.85 9.42 -6.01
N VAL A 302 -0.13 9.34 -6.91
CA VAL A 302 -1.55 9.41 -6.53
C VAL A 302 -1.84 8.20 -5.67
N ASN A 303 -2.05 8.44 -4.38
CA ASN A 303 -2.51 7.43 -3.45
C ASN A 303 -3.99 7.59 -3.16
N GLU A 304 -4.58 6.52 -2.67
CA GLU A 304 -6.01 6.47 -2.34
C GLU A 304 -6.40 7.52 -1.29
N ALA A 305 -5.51 7.86 -0.36
CA ALA A 305 -5.78 8.84 0.70
C ALA A 305 -6.02 10.26 0.15
N THR A 306 -5.22 10.71 -0.82
CA THR A 306 -5.40 12.03 -1.44
C THR A 306 -6.73 12.12 -2.18
N VAL A 307 -7.09 11.07 -2.92
CA VAL A 307 -8.34 11.08 -3.70
C VAL A 307 -9.58 10.96 -2.79
N ARG A 308 -9.51 10.20 -1.69
CA ARG A 308 -10.58 10.16 -0.68
C ARG A 308 -10.81 11.54 -0.06
N GLN A 309 -9.75 12.26 0.30
CA GLN A 309 -9.91 13.63 0.82
C GLN A 309 -10.63 14.53 -0.19
N LEU A 310 -10.23 14.50 -1.47
CA LEU A 310 -10.88 15.29 -2.51
C LEU A 310 -12.36 14.91 -2.67
N LEU A 311 -12.69 13.64 -2.48
CA LEU A 311 -14.06 13.15 -2.48
C LEU A 311 -14.84 13.67 -1.27
N ASP A 312 -14.25 13.67 -0.07
CA ASP A 312 -14.86 14.24 1.13
C ASP A 312 -15.10 15.76 0.98
N GLU A 313 -14.14 16.48 0.41
CA GLU A 313 -14.25 17.90 0.06
C GLU A 313 -15.39 18.13 -0.95
N TYR A 314 -15.47 17.29 -1.99
CA TYR A 314 -16.54 17.32 -2.98
C TYR A 314 -17.92 17.09 -2.36
N ALA A 315 -18.05 16.06 -1.52
CA ALA A 315 -19.28 15.73 -0.79
C ALA A 315 -19.67 16.84 0.21
N GLY A 316 -18.68 17.57 0.72
CA GLY A 316 -18.87 18.79 1.52
C GLY A 316 -19.30 20.02 0.72
N GLY A 317 -19.40 19.93 -0.61
CA GLY A 317 -19.85 21.00 -1.50
C GLY A 317 -18.73 21.86 -2.09
N ASP A 318 -17.46 21.49 -1.91
CA ASP A 318 -16.35 22.22 -2.53
C ASP A 318 -16.21 21.85 -4.01
N SER A 319 -16.75 22.68 -4.89
CA SER A 319 -16.65 22.47 -6.34
C SER A 319 -15.24 22.68 -6.91
N SER A 320 -14.32 23.30 -6.14
CA SER A 320 -12.96 23.59 -6.63
C SER A 320 -12.12 22.31 -6.81
N VAL A 321 -12.47 21.23 -6.10
CA VAL A 321 -11.76 19.95 -6.14
C VAL A 321 -12.06 19.12 -7.40
N VAL A 322 -13.03 19.53 -8.23
CA VAL A 322 -13.40 18.82 -9.45
C VAL A 322 -12.21 18.75 -10.42
N GLU A 323 -11.48 19.85 -10.61
CA GLU A 323 -10.27 19.87 -11.47
C GLU A 323 -9.18 18.93 -10.94
N ASP A 324 -9.01 18.87 -9.62
CA ASP A 324 -8.02 18.00 -8.97
C ASP A 324 -8.42 16.53 -9.13
N LEU A 325 -9.69 16.18 -8.91
CA LEU A 325 -10.21 14.83 -9.15
C LEU A 325 -10.07 14.42 -10.62
N GLU A 326 -10.37 15.33 -11.55
CA GLU A 326 -10.25 15.07 -12.98
C GLU A 326 -8.82 14.80 -13.44
N SER A 327 -7.87 15.50 -12.84
CA SER A 327 -6.47 15.33 -13.15
C SER A 327 -5.89 14.08 -12.49
N LEU A 328 -6.19 13.81 -11.21
CA LEU A 328 -5.52 12.77 -10.41
C LEU A 328 -6.12 11.37 -10.57
N LEU A 329 -7.45 11.21 -10.60
CA LEU A 329 -8.10 9.88 -10.67
C LEU A 329 -7.61 9.01 -11.85
N PRO A 330 -7.44 9.55 -13.08
CA PRO A 330 -6.94 8.76 -14.20
C PRO A 330 -5.61 8.05 -13.95
N PHE A 331 -4.76 8.57 -13.05
CA PHE A 331 -3.47 7.96 -12.73
C PHE A 331 -3.59 6.72 -11.83
N MET A 332 -4.76 6.45 -11.24
CA MET A 332 -5.05 5.21 -10.51
C MET A 332 -5.37 4.05 -11.47
N SER A 333 -4.54 3.85 -12.50
CA SER A 333 -4.75 2.86 -13.58
C SER A 333 -3.98 1.56 -13.39
N SER A 334 -3.12 1.46 -12.36
CA SER A 334 -2.38 0.22 -12.08
C SER A 334 -3.33 -0.89 -11.65
N SER A 335 -2.94 -2.15 -11.87
CA SER A 335 -3.74 -3.31 -11.45
C SER A 335 -4.06 -3.24 -9.95
N GLU A 336 -3.12 -2.85 -9.10
CA GLU A 336 -3.34 -2.76 -7.65
C GLU A 336 -4.27 -1.62 -7.25
N GLN A 337 -4.29 -0.52 -8.01
CA GLN A 337 -5.05 0.70 -7.69
C GLN A 337 -6.48 0.71 -8.26
N LEU A 338 -6.75 -0.09 -9.30
CA LEU A 338 -8.04 -0.12 -9.98
C LEU A 338 -9.25 -0.38 -9.05
N PRO A 339 -9.21 -1.35 -8.12
CA PRO A 339 -10.34 -1.57 -7.20
C PRO A 339 -10.67 -0.30 -6.39
N SER A 340 -9.65 0.39 -5.88
CA SER A 340 -9.83 1.65 -5.15
C SER A 340 -10.35 2.76 -6.06
N ALA A 341 -9.85 2.88 -7.30
CA ALA A 341 -10.32 3.86 -8.27
C ALA A 341 -11.81 3.67 -8.62
N LEU A 342 -12.25 2.43 -8.84
CA LEU A 342 -13.65 2.11 -9.12
C LEU A 342 -14.54 2.36 -7.89
N ARG A 343 -14.05 2.09 -6.68
CA ARG A 343 -14.77 2.43 -5.44
C ARG A 343 -15.01 3.94 -5.36
N LEU A 344 -13.97 4.74 -5.59
CA LEU A 344 -14.03 6.21 -5.56
C LEU A 344 -14.99 6.78 -6.60
N LEU A 345 -15.01 6.23 -7.82
CA LEU A 345 -15.98 6.64 -8.86
C LEU A 345 -17.43 6.35 -8.45
N HIS A 346 -17.68 5.21 -7.81
CA HIS A 346 -19.00 4.86 -7.30
C HIS A 346 -19.41 5.77 -6.12
N GLU A 347 -18.49 6.08 -5.21
CA GLU A 347 -18.70 7.03 -4.11
C GLU A 347 -19.00 8.44 -4.64
N LEU A 348 -18.35 8.89 -5.72
CA LEU A 348 -18.69 10.16 -6.39
C LEU A 348 -20.14 10.17 -6.88
N LEU A 349 -20.64 9.10 -7.49
CA LEU A 349 -22.04 9.00 -7.90
C LEU A 349 -22.99 9.11 -6.70
N LEU A 350 -22.67 8.45 -5.58
CA LEU A 350 -23.47 8.54 -4.35
C LEU A 350 -23.44 9.94 -3.74
N ALA A 351 -22.33 10.67 -3.91
CA ALA A 351 -22.20 12.07 -3.50
C ALA A 351 -22.90 13.07 -4.45
N GLY A 352 -23.61 12.59 -5.48
CA GLY A 352 -24.38 13.43 -6.41
C GLY A 352 -23.61 13.92 -7.63
N ALA A 353 -22.43 13.35 -7.90
CA ALA A 353 -21.68 13.65 -9.11
C ALA A 353 -22.48 13.32 -10.38
N SER A 354 -22.34 14.16 -11.42
CA SER A 354 -23.08 13.93 -12.66
C SER A 354 -22.66 12.60 -13.32
N PRO A 355 -23.61 11.76 -13.78
CA PRO A 355 -23.27 10.47 -14.39
C PRO A 355 -22.37 10.58 -15.62
N GLN A 356 -22.52 11.64 -16.42
CA GLN A 356 -21.67 11.92 -17.58
C GLN A 356 -20.20 12.08 -17.15
N TRP A 357 -19.95 12.90 -16.13
CA TRP A 357 -18.60 13.19 -15.65
C TRP A 357 -17.91 11.96 -15.06
N VAL A 358 -18.60 11.19 -14.22
CA VAL A 358 -18.07 9.94 -13.67
C VAL A 358 -17.77 8.94 -14.77
N TRP A 359 -18.65 8.83 -15.77
CA TRP A 359 -18.39 7.97 -16.92
C TRP A 359 -17.15 8.40 -17.70
N ASP A 360 -16.95 9.69 -17.93
CA ASP A 360 -15.77 10.21 -18.61
C ASP A 360 -14.47 9.91 -17.82
N LEU A 361 -14.50 10.01 -16.50
CA LEU A 361 -13.37 9.62 -15.64
C LEU A 361 -13.08 8.12 -15.73
N ARG A 362 -14.11 7.29 -15.65
CA ARG A 362 -14.01 5.84 -15.85
C ARG A 362 -13.36 5.51 -17.19
N MET A 363 -13.73 6.24 -18.25
CA MET A 363 -13.14 6.09 -19.58
C MET A 363 -11.67 6.52 -19.64
N LYS A 364 -11.29 7.61 -18.96
CA LYS A 364 -9.90 8.06 -18.83
C LYS A 364 -9.04 7.01 -18.09
N ILE A 365 -9.53 6.44 -17.00
CA ILE A 365 -8.86 5.36 -16.23
C ILE A 365 -8.70 4.11 -17.11
N SER A 366 -9.77 3.67 -17.78
CA SER A 366 -9.72 2.50 -18.67
C SER A 366 -8.73 2.69 -19.83
N ALA A 367 -8.71 3.88 -20.43
CA ALA A 367 -7.78 4.19 -21.52
C ALA A 367 -6.32 4.10 -21.06
N ARG A 368 -5.98 4.65 -19.90
CA ARG A 368 -4.62 4.53 -19.33
C ARG A 368 -4.29 3.08 -19.01
N HIS A 369 -5.17 2.37 -18.32
CA HIS A 369 -4.96 0.97 -17.95
C HIS A 369 -4.66 0.07 -19.17
N LEU A 370 -5.48 0.18 -20.21
CA LEU A 370 -5.32 -0.61 -21.43
C LEU A 370 -4.15 -0.14 -22.29
N GLY A 371 -3.84 1.15 -22.26
CA GLY A 371 -2.70 1.75 -22.98
C GLY A 371 -1.34 1.38 -22.38
N GLU A 372 -1.23 1.43 -21.04
CA GLU A 372 -0.01 1.10 -20.29
C GLU A 372 0.41 -0.36 -20.46
N SER A 373 -0.55 -1.29 -20.48
CA SER A 373 -0.27 -2.72 -20.69
C SER A 373 0.46 -3.04 -22.00
N ARG A 374 0.43 -2.12 -22.98
CA ARG A 374 1.06 -2.29 -24.30
C ARG A 374 2.41 -1.58 -24.44
N SER A 375 2.74 -0.65 -23.54
CA SER A 375 3.99 0.11 -23.62
C SER A 375 5.14 -0.67 -22.99
N LYS A 376 6.13 -1.06 -23.79
CA LYS A 376 7.38 -1.68 -23.30
C LYS A 376 8.32 -0.69 -22.58
N LYS A 377 8.00 0.61 -22.56
CA LYS A 377 8.81 1.61 -21.88
C LYS A 377 8.68 1.45 -20.36
N SER A 378 9.73 1.85 -19.64
CA SER A 378 9.76 1.94 -18.18
C SER A 378 8.43 2.49 -17.62
N LYS A 379 7.78 1.71 -16.74
CA LYS A 379 6.52 2.09 -16.05
C LYS A 379 6.58 3.50 -15.43
N LYS A 380 7.78 4.00 -15.08
CA LYS A 380 7.97 5.32 -14.48
C LYS A 380 7.76 6.49 -15.47
N ASP A 381 8.02 6.29 -16.76
CA ASP A 381 7.86 7.35 -17.76
C ASP A 381 6.45 7.40 -18.34
N SER A 382 5.76 6.25 -18.43
CA SER A 382 4.43 6.15 -19.02
C SER A 382 3.34 6.84 -18.20
N LEU A 383 3.51 6.90 -16.87
CA LEU A 383 2.56 7.58 -15.99
C LEU A 383 2.38 9.05 -16.42
N ARG A 384 3.45 9.70 -16.89
CA ARG A 384 3.49 11.14 -17.23
C ARG A 384 2.88 11.52 -18.57
N GLU A 385 2.62 10.56 -19.45
CA GLU A 385 2.11 10.87 -20.79
C GLU A 385 0.62 11.28 -20.71
N ALA A 386 0.24 12.30 -21.48
CA ALA A 386 -1.15 12.63 -21.71
C ALA A 386 -1.87 11.44 -22.37
N ILE A 387 -3.17 11.26 -22.07
CA ILE A 387 -3.96 10.16 -22.62
C ILE A 387 -4.00 10.29 -24.15
N LYS A 388 -3.45 9.30 -24.84
CA LYS A 388 -3.39 9.29 -26.30
C LYS A 388 -4.79 9.03 -26.89
N PRO A 389 -5.16 9.65 -28.03
CA PRO A 389 -6.48 9.45 -28.65
C PRO A 389 -6.82 7.98 -28.94
N ASN A 390 -5.83 7.18 -29.35
CA ASN A 390 -6.00 5.75 -29.62
C ASN A 390 -6.29 4.91 -28.36
N TRP A 391 -5.84 5.37 -27.18
CA TRP A 391 -6.15 4.71 -25.90
C TRP A 391 -7.63 4.87 -25.56
N LEU A 392 -8.19 6.06 -25.76
CA LEU A 392 -9.63 6.30 -25.60
C LEU A 392 -10.45 5.48 -26.58
N VAL A 393 -10.02 5.34 -27.84
CA VAL A 393 -10.69 4.45 -28.82
C VAL A 393 -10.67 3.00 -28.34
N THR A 394 -9.53 2.53 -27.82
CA THR A 394 -9.41 1.17 -27.29
C THR A 394 -10.34 0.95 -26.10
N ALA A 395 -10.37 1.88 -25.13
CA ALA A 395 -11.30 1.82 -24.00
C ALA A 395 -12.76 1.84 -24.47
N LYS A 396 -13.09 2.58 -25.54
CA LYS A 396 -14.45 2.62 -26.09
C LYS A 396 -14.91 1.31 -26.72
N GLN A 397 -13.96 0.46 -27.11
CA GLN A 397 -14.20 -0.82 -27.77
C GLN A 397 -14.04 -2.01 -26.82
N ASN A 398 -13.55 -1.79 -25.59
CA ASN A 398 -13.21 -2.87 -24.67
C ASN A 398 -13.68 -2.54 -23.25
N TRP A 399 -14.49 -3.42 -22.67
CA TRP A 399 -14.82 -3.37 -21.25
C TRP A 399 -13.92 -4.33 -20.48
N ARG A 400 -12.66 -3.97 -20.25
CA ARG A 400 -11.67 -4.89 -19.70
C ARG A 400 -10.82 -4.24 -18.61
N TRP A 401 -10.61 -5.01 -17.54
CA TRP A 401 -9.72 -4.69 -16.44
C TRP A 401 -8.77 -5.86 -16.16
N HIS A 402 -7.51 -5.56 -15.85
CA HIS A 402 -6.59 -6.51 -15.24
C HIS A 402 -6.58 -6.22 -13.75
N LEU A 403 -7.32 -7.03 -12.99
CA LEU A 403 -7.57 -6.85 -11.56
C LEU A 403 -6.79 -7.89 -10.74
N PRO A 404 -6.43 -7.56 -9.48
CA PRO A 404 -5.79 -8.52 -8.59
C PRO A 404 -6.82 -9.61 -8.22
N ARG A 405 -6.33 -10.82 -7.92
CA ARG A 405 -7.19 -12.01 -7.78
C ARG A 405 -8.16 -11.92 -6.60
N ASP A 406 -7.77 -11.25 -5.54
CA ASP A 406 -8.49 -11.10 -4.28
C ASP A 406 -9.56 -10.01 -4.30
N LEU A 407 -9.38 -8.96 -5.13
CA LEU A 407 -10.32 -7.82 -5.22
C LEU A 407 -11.08 -7.75 -6.55
N GLY A 408 -10.91 -8.75 -7.42
CA GLY A 408 -11.47 -8.75 -8.78
C GLY A 408 -13.00 -8.68 -8.80
N ASP A 409 -13.66 -9.53 -8.01
CA ASP A 409 -15.13 -9.64 -8.00
C ASP A 409 -15.78 -8.33 -7.51
N ASP A 410 -15.26 -7.75 -6.43
CA ASP A 410 -15.73 -6.48 -5.88
C ASP A 410 -15.51 -5.32 -6.86
N ALA A 411 -14.36 -5.27 -7.52
CA ALA A 411 -14.05 -4.24 -8.51
C ALA A 411 -14.97 -4.33 -9.73
N TRP A 412 -15.25 -5.53 -10.24
CA TRP A 412 -16.23 -5.72 -11.31
C TRP A 412 -17.64 -5.28 -10.89
N LEU A 413 -18.03 -5.60 -9.65
CA LEU A 413 -19.30 -5.17 -9.08
C LEU A 413 -19.42 -3.65 -9.01
N LEU A 414 -18.36 -2.96 -8.59
CA LEU A 414 -18.33 -1.50 -8.55
C LEU A 414 -18.46 -0.89 -9.95
N ASP A 415 -17.72 -1.40 -10.94
CA ASP A 415 -17.82 -0.92 -12.33
C ASP A 415 -19.20 -1.17 -12.95
N TRP A 416 -19.88 -2.25 -12.57
CA TRP A 416 -21.28 -2.47 -12.93
C TRP A 416 -22.22 -1.42 -12.35
N LYS A 417 -22.11 -1.13 -11.05
CA LYS A 417 -22.94 -0.10 -10.40
C LYS A 417 -22.71 1.27 -11.04
N ILE A 418 -21.46 1.58 -11.39
CA ILE A 418 -21.12 2.79 -12.16
C ILE A 418 -21.83 2.79 -13.50
N TRP A 419 -21.74 1.72 -14.29
CA TRP A 419 -22.44 1.65 -15.58
C TRP A 419 -23.97 1.78 -15.43
N LEU A 420 -24.55 1.12 -14.43
CA LEU A 420 -25.99 1.14 -14.19
C LEU A 420 -26.49 2.56 -13.88
N ALA A 421 -25.72 3.32 -13.08
CA ALA A 421 -25.99 4.73 -12.79
C ALA A 421 -25.77 5.64 -14.02
N CYS A 422 -24.80 5.30 -14.89
CA CYS A 422 -24.46 6.07 -16.08
C CYS A 422 -25.20 5.64 -17.35
N ARG A 423 -26.14 4.70 -17.30
CA ARG A 423 -26.75 4.10 -18.50
C ARG A 423 -27.53 5.09 -19.38
N GLU A 424 -28.04 6.18 -18.81
CA GLU A 424 -28.77 7.22 -19.54
C GLU A 424 -27.83 8.18 -20.30
N VAL A 425 -26.53 8.09 -20.04
CA VAL A 425 -25.52 8.88 -20.74
C VAL A 425 -25.41 8.43 -22.20
N GLN A 426 -25.31 9.39 -23.12
CA GLN A 426 -25.32 9.13 -24.56
C GLN A 426 -24.21 8.14 -24.97
N GLY A 427 -24.63 7.01 -25.54
CA GLY A 427 -23.70 5.98 -26.02
C GLY A 427 -23.12 5.08 -24.94
N VAL A 428 -23.56 5.16 -23.67
CA VAL A 428 -23.14 4.24 -22.59
C VAL A 428 -23.89 2.92 -22.64
N ARG A 429 -25.18 2.92 -23.02
CA ARG A 429 -25.99 1.68 -23.13
C ARG A 429 -25.33 0.60 -23.99
N LYS A 430 -24.64 0.99 -25.06
CA LYS A 430 -23.96 0.04 -25.97
C LYS A 430 -22.87 -0.80 -25.28
N TYR A 431 -22.33 -0.32 -24.16
CA TYR A 431 -21.31 -1.05 -23.40
C TYR A 431 -21.87 -2.33 -22.76
N ALA A 432 -23.18 -2.45 -22.50
CA ALA A 432 -23.77 -3.70 -22.03
C ALA A 432 -23.39 -4.90 -22.93
N ARG A 433 -23.19 -4.66 -24.24
CA ARG A 433 -22.66 -5.66 -25.17
C ARG A 433 -21.25 -6.11 -24.81
N LEU A 434 -20.34 -5.16 -24.59
CA LEU A 434 -18.95 -5.46 -24.25
C LEU A 434 -18.85 -6.22 -22.91
N PHE A 435 -19.70 -5.88 -21.93
CA PHE A 435 -19.77 -6.62 -20.67
C PHE A 435 -20.22 -8.07 -20.88
N SER A 436 -21.24 -8.31 -21.72
CA SER A 436 -21.68 -9.67 -22.04
C SER A 436 -20.57 -10.51 -22.68
N GLU A 437 -19.78 -9.92 -23.59
CA GLU A 437 -18.66 -10.60 -24.24
C GLU A 437 -17.57 -10.99 -23.21
N VAL A 438 -17.27 -10.09 -22.27
CA VAL A 438 -16.30 -10.34 -21.19
C VAL A 438 -16.77 -11.44 -20.25
N MET A 439 -18.05 -11.44 -19.87
CA MET A 439 -18.66 -12.43 -19.00
C MET A 439 -18.71 -13.82 -19.63
N VAL A 440 -19.03 -13.92 -20.92
CA VAL A 440 -18.97 -15.17 -21.69
C VAL A 440 -17.54 -15.73 -21.68
N ASN A 441 -16.57 -14.91 -22.08
CA ASN A 441 -15.16 -15.32 -22.12
C ASN A 441 -14.64 -15.77 -20.75
N SER A 442 -15.03 -15.07 -19.68
CA SER A 442 -14.60 -15.38 -18.31
C SER A 442 -15.25 -16.63 -17.74
N THR A 443 -16.51 -16.91 -18.13
CA THR A 443 -17.22 -18.13 -17.73
C THR A 443 -16.56 -19.36 -18.38
N LEU A 444 -16.18 -19.26 -19.65
CA LEU A 444 -15.53 -20.34 -20.40
C LEU A 444 -14.08 -20.59 -19.95
N ALA A 445 -13.28 -19.55 -19.74
CA ALA A 445 -11.88 -19.68 -19.29
C ALA A 445 -11.74 -20.32 -17.90
N SER A 446 -12.84 -20.40 -17.15
CA SER A 446 -12.87 -20.87 -15.77
C SER A 446 -12.78 -22.39 -15.60
N GLU A 447 -12.88 -23.14 -16.70
CA GLU A 447 -12.69 -24.59 -16.72
C GLU A 447 -11.20 -24.99 -16.80
N ASP A 448 -10.31 -24.11 -17.28
CA ASP A 448 -8.87 -24.36 -17.45
C ASP A 448 -7.99 -24.00 -16.21
N ARG A 449 -8.59 -23.90 -15.02
CA ARG A 449 -7.97 -23.24 -13.85
C ARG A 449 -6.74 -23.96 -13.29
N HIS A 450 -5.56 -23.47 -13.64
CA HIS A 450 -4.47 -23.27 -12.66
C HIS A 450 -3.56 -22.04 -12.89
N ARG A 451 -3.67 -21.26 -13.98
CA ARG A 451 -2.53 -20.37 -14.34
C ARG A 451 -2.76 -18.88 -14.59
N GLN A 452 -3.97 -18.32 -14.69
CA GLN A 452 -4.09 -16.88 -15.03
C GLN A 452 -4.62 -16.02 -13.89
N ALA A 453 -4.00 -14.85 -13.70
CA ALA A 453 -4.44 -13.82 -12.76
C ALA A 453 -5.50 -12.94 -13.44
N GLY A 454 -6.54 -12.55 -12.68
CA GLY A 454 -7.67 -11.74 -13.15
C GLY A 454 -8.86 -12.55 -13.64
N SER A 455 -9.57 -13.24 -12.73
CA SER A 455 -10.88 -13.82 -13.04
C SER A 455 -11.84 -12.69 -13.40
N GLY A 456 -12.36 -12.70 -14.63
CA GLY A 456 -13.46 -11.82 -14.99
C GLY A 456 -14.79 -12.29 -14.37
N PRO A 457 -15.87 -11.52 -14.57
CA PRO A 457 -17.15 -11.78 -13.94
C PRO A 457 -17.71 -13.15 -14.36
N HIS A 458 -17.91 -14.07 -13.40
CA HIS A 458 -18.52 -15.37 -13.66
C HIS A 458 -20.04 -15.26 -13.68
N PHE A 459 -20.69 -15.78 -14.73
CA PHE A 459 -22.13 -15.58 -14.92
C PHE A 459 -22.99 -16.05 -13.75
N ASN A 460 -22.65 -17.16 -13.07
CA ASN A 460 -23.40 -17.63 -11.89
C ASN A 460 -23.39 -16.62 -10.73
N GLN A 461 -22.22 -16.08 -10.39
CA GLN A 461 -22.10 -15.10 -9.31
C GLN A 461 -22.90 -13.84 -9.64
N TRP A 462 -22.85 -13.42 -10.91
CA TRP A 462 -23.53 -12.23 -11.40
C TRP A 462 -25.04 -12.38 -11.52
N LEU A 463 -25.52 -13.54 -11.99
CA LEU A 463 -26.95 -13.84 -12.01
C LEU A 463 -27.53 -13.87 -10.60
N LEU A 464 -26.80 -14.42 -9.62
CA LEU A 464 -27.19 -14.36 -8.20
C LEU A 464 -27.19 -12.91 -7.68
N HIS A 465 -26.19 -12.12 -8.06
CA HIS A 465 -26.14 -10.72 -7.69
C HIS A 465 -27.36 -9.94 -8.20
N TRP A 466 -27.67 -10.04 -9.50
CA TRP A 466 -28.81 -9.32 -10.09
C TRP A 466 -30.16 -9.78 -9.54
N LEU A 467 -30.28 -11.06 -9.16
CA LEU A 467 -31.45 -11.56 -8.43
C LEU A 467 -31.60 -10.88 -7.07
N ASN A 468 -30.50 -10.75 -6.33
CA ASN A 468 -30.51 -10.17 -4.99
C ASN A 468 -30.72 -8.65 -5.00
N THR A 469 -30.22 -7.95 -6.02
CA THR A 469 -30.39 -6.49 -6.16
C THR A 469 -31.67 -6.08 -6.89
N GLY A 470 -32.34 -7.01 -7.55
CA GLY A 470 -33.50 -6.73 -8.39
C GLY A 470 -33.13 -6.15 -9.76
N ASP A 471 -31.84 -6.11 -10.12
CA ASP A 471 -31.36 -5.55 -11.40
C ASP A 471 -31.91 -6.30 -12.63
N LEU A 472 -32.36 -7.54 -12.48
CA LEU A 472 -33.02 -8.29 -13.57
C LEU A 472 -34.33 -7.64 -14.04
N ALA A 473 -34.90 -6.69 -13.30
CA ALA A 473 -36.06 -5.93 -13.74
C ALA A 473 -35.73 -4.96 -14.90
N TYR A 474 -34.46 -4.58 -15.08
CA TYR A 474 -34.05 -3.66 -16.15
C TYR A 474 -33.95 -4.37 -17.52
N PRO A 475 -34.61 -3.87 -18.58
CA PRO A 475 -34.57 -4.49 -19.91
C PRO A 475 -33.14 -4.69 -20.45
N GLU A 476 -32.22 -3.77 -20.19
CA GLU A 476 -30.83 -3.88 -20.63
C GLU A 476 -30.09 -5.05 -19.96
N VAL A 477 -30.38 -5.30 -18.67
CA VAL A 477 -29.84 -6.44 -17.91
C VAL A 477 -30.43 -7.73 -18.44
N GLN A 478 -31.71 -7.73 -18.79
CA GLN A 478 -32.36 -8.89 -19.41
C GLN A 478 -31.73 -9.23 -20.77
N GLN A 479 -31.55 -8.23 -21.63
CA GLN A 479 -30.86 -8.38 -22.92
C GLN A 479 -29.40 -8.83 -22.77
N LEU A 480 -28.73 -8.42 -21.69
CA LEU A 480 -27.38 -8.87 -21.37
C LEU A 480 -27.37 -10.35 -20.99
N CYS A 481 -28.22 -10.76 -20.04
CA CYS A 481 -28.39 -12.16 -19.65
C CYS A 481 -28.71 -13.03 -20.87
N SER A 482 -29.64 -12.57 -21.71
CA SER A 482 -30.05 -13.22 -22.95
C SER A 482 -28.85 -13.52 -23.86
N ARG A 483 -28.01 -12.52 -24.11
CA ARG A 483 -26.81 -12.66 -24.94
C ARG A 483 -25.80 -13.64 -24.34
N VAL A 484 -25.61 -13.61 -23.02
CA VAL A 484 -24.70 -14.54 -22.33
C VAL A 484 -25.23 -15.97 -22.47
N LEU A 485 -26.51 -16.21 -22.18
CA LEU A 485 -27.15 -17.52 -22.30
C LEU A 485 -27.07 -18.07 -23.74
N LYS A 486 -27.45 -17.27 -24.74
CA LYS A 486 -27.35 -17.64 -26.17
C LYS A 486 -25.93 -18.01 -26.57
N SER A 487 -24.93 -17.26 -26.09
CA SER A 487 -23.52 -17.53 -26.39
C SER A 487 -23.05 -18.82 -25.72
N LEU A 488 -23.38 -19.02 -24.44
CA LEU A 488 -23.06 -20.26 -23.73
C LEU A 488 -23.73 -21.48 -24.37
N MET A 489 -24.98 -21.36 -24.83
CA MET A 489 -25.66 -22.42 -25.59
C MET A 489 -24.97 -22.71 -26.92
N ALA A 490 -24.56 -21.69 -27.67
CA ALA A 490 -23.86 -21.86 -28.94
C ALA A 490 -22.53 -22.61 -28.76
N ILE A 491 -21.84 -22.35 -27.64
CA ILE A 491 -20.54 -22.95 -27.31
C ILE A 491 -20.69 -24.35 -26.72
N ASN A 492 -21.82 -24.68 -26.07
CA ASN A 492 -22.09 -26.04 -25.56
C ASN A 492 -22.52 -27.03 -26.66
N LYS A 493 -22.94 -26.57 -27.85
CA LYS A 493 -23.32 -27.46 -28.98
C LYS A 493 -22.27 -28.52 -29.35
N PRO A 494 -20.95 -28.21 -29.41
CA PRO A 494 -19.91 -29.18 -29.77
C PRO A 494 -19.54 -30.14 -28.62
N MET A 495 -19.61 -29.71 -27.35
CA MET A 495 -19.25 -30.55 -26.19
C MET A 495 -20.17 -31.75 -26.02
N ASN A 496 -21.43 -31.64 -26.45
CA ASN A 496 -22.36 -32.77 -26.45
C ASN A 496 -21.97 -33.89 -27.43
N SER A 497 -21.14 -33.64 -28.44
CA SER A 497 -20.69 -34.69 -29.38
C SER A 497 -19.77 -35.73 -28.73
N VAL A 498 -19.15 -35.42 -27.58
CA VAL A 498 -18.21 -36.30 -26.86
C VAL A 498 -18.94 -37.38 -26.04
N TRP A 499 -20.21 -37.18 -25.71
CA TRP A 499 -21.04 -38.14 -24.96
C TRP A 499 -21.29 -39.46 -25.70
N ASN A 500 -21.12 -39.49 -27.03
CA ASN A 500 -21.35 -40.67 -27.86
C ASN A 500 -20.32 -41.81 -27.66
N PHE A 501 -19.22 -41.57 -26.94
CA PHE A 501 -18.17 -42.58 -26.75
C PHE A 501 -18.20 -43.29 -25.39
N GLY A 502 -19.19 -43.02 -24.52
CA GLY A 502 -19.43 -43.80 -23.29
C GLY A 502 -18.32 -43.73 -22.22
N ILE A 503 -17.32 -42.85 -22.39
CA ILE A 503 -16.14 -42.75 -21.51
C ILE A 503 -16.07 -41.39 -20.76
N ALA A 504 -16.87 -40.40 -21.14
CA ALA A 504 -16.83 -39.07 -20.51
C ALA A 504 -17.84 -38.94 -19.36
N GLU A 505 -17.35 -38.48 -18.20
CA GLU A 505 -18.20 -38.01 -17.10
C GLU A 505 -19.16 -36.92 -17.58
N PRO A 506 -20.38 -36.84 -17.03
CA PRO A 506 -21.33 -35.83 -17.41
C PRO A 506 -20.73 -34.44 -17.21
N VAL A 507 -20.61 -33.67 -18.30
CA VAL A 507 -20.15 -32.28 -18.24
C VAL A 507 -21.09 -31.53 -17.29
N LYS A 508 -20.54 -31.12 -16.14
CA LYS A 508 -21.31 -30.37 -15.14
C LYS A 508 -21.88 -29.13 -15.83
N PRO A 509 -23.19 -28.85 -15.73
CA PRO A 509 -23.75 -27.67 -16.36
C PRO A 509 -23.01 -26.42 -15.87
N LEU A 510 -22.63 -25.55 -16.80
CA LEU A 510 -21.92 -24.31 -16.48
C LEU A 510 -22.71 -23.44 -15.50
N LEU A 511 -24.04 -23.56 -15.49
CA LEU A 511 -24.94 -22.85 -14.59
C LEU A 511 -25.67 -23.76 -13.62
N GLU A 512 -25.83 -23.27 -12.39
CA GLU A 512 -26.53 -24.02 -11.34
C GLU A 512 -28.04 -23.99 -11.56
N SER A 513 -28.68 -25.17 -11.65
CA SER A 513 -30.13 -25.31 -11.85
C SER A 513 -30.97 -24.56 -10.81
N ARG A 514 -30.48 -24.48 -9.56
CA ARG A 514 -31.15 -23.72 -8.49
C ARG A 514 -31.23 -22.23 -8.83
N LEU A 515 -30.15 -21.67 -9.36
CA LEU A 515 -30.05 -20.26 -9.70
C LEU A 515 -30.92 -19.91 -10.91
N LEU A 516 -30.94 -20.78 -11.93
CA LEU A 516 -31.84 -20.64 -13.08
C LEU A 516 -33.32 -20.64 -12.66
N ASN A 517 -33.70 -21.55 -11.76
CA ASN A 517 -35.07 -21.60 -11.23
C ASN A 517 -35.44 -20.35 -10.43
N GLN A 518 -34.49 -19.76 -9.68
CA GLN A 518 -34.71 -18.49 -8.98
C GLN A 518 -34.91 -17.34 -9.97
N ALA A 519 -34.08 -17.27 -11.01
CA ALA A 519 -34.20 -16.27 -12.07
C ALA A 519 -35.54 -16.34 -12.80
N GLN A 520 -35.98 -17.55 -13.17
CA GLN A 520 -37.29 -17.76 -13.81
C GLN A 520 -38.45 -17.29 -12.92
N ARG A 521 -38.41 -17.60 -11.62
CA ARG A 521 -39.45 -17.17 -10.68
C ARG A 521 -39.50 -15.65 -10.54
N PHE A 522 -38.34 -15.00 -10.44
CA PHE A 522 -38.27 -13.54 -10.37
C PHE A 522 -38.82 -12.89 -11.65
N LEU A 523 -38.43 -13.38 -12.83
CA LEU A 523 -38.90 -12.84 -14.09
C LEU A 523 -40.41 -13.04 -14.30
N ALA A 524 -40.98 -14.13 -13.78
CA ALA A 524 -42.41 -14.39 -13.82
C ALA A 524 -43.24 -13.45 -12.92
N THR A 525 -42.62 -12.69 -12.01
CA THR A 525 -43.31 -11.65 -11.23
C THR A 525 -43.33 -10.29 -11.91
N LEU A 526 -42.67 -10.12 -13.05
CA LEU A 526 -42.69 -8.88 -13.82
C LEU A 526 -43.95 -8.83 -14.70
N ASP A 527 -44.53 -7.65 -14.88
CA ASP A 527 -45.80 -7.46 -15.58
C ASP A 527 -45.75 -7.82 -17.09
N GLU A 528 -44.56 -7.80 -17.68
CA GLU A 528 -44.31 -8.20 -19.07
C GLU A 528 -43.61 -9.57 -19.10
N GLU A 529 -44.14 -10.53 -19.89
CA GLU A 529 -43.45 -11.80 -20.12
C GLU A 529 -42.09 -11.54 -20.81
N PRO A 530 -40.97 -11.64 -20.09
CA PRO A 530 -39.70 -11.21 -20.65
C PRO A 530 -39.16 -12.30 -21.57
N GLU A 531 -38.62 -11.92 -22.73
CA GLU A 531 -37.97 -12.85 -23.67
C GLU A 531 -36.90 -13.71 -22.98
N LEU A 532 -36.24 -13.15 -21.96
CA LEU A 532 -35.25 -13.84 -21.14
C LEU A 532 -35.81 -15.09 -20.44
N LEU A 533 -37.09 -15.13 -20.06
CA LEU A 533 -37.69 -16.29 -19.41
C LEU A 533 -37.66 -17.52 -20.32
N LEU A 534 -37.94 -17.32 -21.61
CA LEU A 534 -37.86 -18.37 -22.63
C LEU A 534 -36.42 -18.85 -22.82
N GLU A 535 -35.46 -17.93 -22.78
CA GLU A 535 -34.05 -18.27 -22.99
C GLU A 535 -33.42 -19.00 -21.80
N LEU A 536 -33.81 -18.64 -20.57
CA LEU A 536 -33.42 -19.38 -19.37
C LEU A 536 -33.96 -20.81 -19.42
N HIS A 537 -35.20 -20.97 -19.86
CA HIS A 537 -35.80 -22.28 -20.03
C HIS A 537 -35.08 -23.08 -21.13
N ASP A 538 -34.84 -22.47 -22.30
CA ASP A 538 -34.12 -23.12 -23.39
C ASP A 538 -32.69 -23.52 -22.98
N TYR A 539 -31.98 -22.68 -22.22
CA TYR A 539 -30.68 -23.00 -21.65
C TYR A 539 -30.76 -24.20 -20.70
N GLN A 540 -31.70 -24.17 -19.76
CA GLN A 540 -31.88 -25.24 -18.76
C GLN A 540 -32.15 -26.58 -19.44
N VAL A 541 -33.09 -26.61 -20.39
CA VAL A 541 -33.39 -27.80 -21.19
C VAL A 541 -32.19 -28.22 -22.05
N HIS A 542 -31.42 -27.28 -22.58
CA HIS A 542 -30.23 -27.58 -23.38
C HIS A 542 -29.13 -28.24 -22.55
N SER A 543 -29.02 -27.88 -21.27
CA SER A 543 -28.01 -28.38 -20.33
C SER A 543 -28.32 -29.73 -19.68
N MET A 544 -29.53 -30.27 -19.89
CA MET A 544 -30.00 -31.53 -19.29
C MET A 544 -29.96 -32.71 -20.27
N PRO A 545 -29.67 -33.93 -19.80
CA PRO A 545 -29.95 -35.17 -20.52
C PRO A 545 -31.44 -35.27 -20.89
N VAL A 546 -31.77 -35.90 -22.02
CA VAL A 546 -33.17 -35.98 -22.50
C VAL A 546 -34.13 -36.56 -21.45
N ARG A 547 -33.69 -37.57 -20.69
CA ARG A 547 -34.48 -38.14 -19.60
C ARG A 547 -34.83 -37.11 -18.54
N GLU A 548 -33.85 -36.31 -18.11
CA GLU A 548 -34.06 -35.26 -17.11
C GLU A 548 -34.96 -34.15 -17.65
N VAL A 549 -34.83 -33.79 -18.93
CA VAL A 549 -35.74 -32.84 -19.61
C VAL A 549 -37.18 -33.32 -19.51
N LEU A 550 -37.45 -34.59 -19.79
CA LEU A 550 -38.80 -35.15 -19.73
C LEU A 550 -39.39 -35.14 -18.32
N ILE A 551 -38.58 -35.50 -17.31
CA ILE A 551 -38.98 -35.44 -15.89
C ILE A 551 -39.24 -33.99 -15.48
N TYR A 552 -38.33 -33.07 -15.85
CA TYR A 552 -38.45 -31.65 -15.58
C TYR A 552 -39.74 -31.07 -16.17
N LEU A 553 -40.02 -31.33 -17.45
CA LEU A 553 -41.23 -30.84 -18.13
C LEU A 553 -42.51 -31.45 -17.53
N GLN A 554 -42.48 -32.72 -17.11
CA GLN A 554 -43.61 -33.34 -16.41
C GLN A 554 -43.89 -32.67 -15.07
N GLU A 555 -42.87 -32.36 -14.29
CA GLU A 555 -43.01 -31.62 -13.03
C GLU A 555 -43.48 -30.17 -13.25
N GLN A 556 -42.99 -29.50 -14.30
CA GLN A 556 -43.43 -28.14 -14.63
C GLN A 556 -44.88 -28.11 -15.12
N LEU A 557 -45.35 -29.11 -15.87
CA LEU A 557 -46.75 -29.23 -16.27
C LEU A 557 -47.72 -29.27 -15.09
N LYS A 558 -47.30 -29.84 -13.95
CA LYS A 558 -48.11 -29.83 -12.72
C LYS A 558 -48.23 -28.43 -12.11
N ARG A 559 -47.25 -27.55 -12.37
CA ARG A 559 -47.17 -26.20 -11.79
C ARG A 559 -47.76 -25.14 -12.72
N GLN A 560 -47.44 -25.20 -14.02
CA GLN A 560 -47.76 -24.19 -15.03
C GLN A 560 -48.21 -24.85 -16.35
N PRO A 561 -49.39 -25.50 -16.37
CA PRO A 561 -49.79 -26.41 -17.44
C PRO A 561 -49.84 -25.76 -18.83
N GLU A 562 -50.31 -24.52 -18.94
CA GLU A 562 -50.45 -23.83 -20.23
C GLU A 562 -49.09 -23.44 -20.82
N GLN A 563 -48.26 -22.76 -20.02
CA GLN A 563 -46.93 -22.31 -20.42
C GLN A 563 -46.02 -23.51 -20.75
N THR A 564 -46.02 -24.55 -19.91
CA THR A 564 -45.20 -25.74 -20.15
C THR A 564 -45.67 -26.52 -21.38
N ARG A 565 -46.98 -26.57 -21.69
CA ARG A 565 -47.45 -27.18 -22.95
C ARG A 565 -46.89 -26.48 -24.18
N VAL A 566 -46.88 -25.15 -24.20
CA VAL A 566 -46.28 -24.38 -25.31
C VAL A 566 -44.80 -24.70 -25.44
N GLN A 567 -44.07 -24.77 -24.33
CA GLN A 567 -42.65 -25.14 -24.31
C GLN A 567 -42.41 -26.55 -24.83
N ILE A 568 -43.19 -27.54 -24.38
CA ILE A 568 -43.09 -28.93 -24.84
C ILE A 568 -43.32 -29.03 -26.35
N LEU A 569 -44.34 -28.34 -26.87
CA LEU A 569 -44.63 -28.33 -28.29
C LEU A 569 -43.51 -27.68 -29.11
N ARG A 570 -42.91 -26.59 -28.60
CA ARG A 570 -41.72 -25.96 -29.21
C ARG A 570 -40.52 -26.91 -29.23
N LEU A 571 -40.31 -27.69 -28.18
CA LEU A 571 -39.25 -28.70 -28.12
C LEU A 571 -39.51 -29.88 -29.07
N ALA A 572 -40.78 -30.29 -29.22
CA ALA A 572 -41.18 -31.39 -30.10
C ALA A 572 -40.98 -31.10 -31.60
N VAL A 573 -40.84 -29.82 -31.97
CA VAL A 573 -40.55 -29.40 -33.35
C VAL A 573 -39.07 -29.03 -33.58
N LYS A 574 -38.22 -29.09 -32.55
CA LYS A 574 -36.77 -28.90 -32.73
C LYS A 574 -36.19 -30.05 -33.56
N PRO A 575 -35.24 -29.76 -34.47
CA PRO A 575 -34.69 -30.77 -35.36
C PRO A 575 -33.72 -31.69 -34.60
N ALA A 576 -33.36 -32.84 -35.18
CA ALA A 576 -32.60 -33.89 -34.48
C ALA A 576 -31.21 -33.39 -33.99
N GLU A 577 -30.61 -32.46 -34.71
CA GLU A 577 -29.32 -31.83 -34.39
C GLU A 577 -29.38 -31.06 -33.08
N PHE A 578 -30.55 -30.54 -32.68
CA PHE A 578 -30.71 -29.90 -31.38
C PHE A 578 -30.45 -30.89 -30.24
N TRP A 579 -30.84 -32.15 -30.41
CA TRP A 579 -30.79 -33.19 -29.38
C TRP A 579 -29.55 -34.09 -29.46
N GLN A 580 -28.76 -33.92 -30.51
CA GLN A 580 -27.56 -34.72 -30.76
C GLN A 580 -26.61 -34.67 -29.56
N GLY A 581 -26.14 -35.84 -29.12
CA GLY A 581 -25.23 -35.97 -27.98
C GLY A 581 -25.90 -36.01 -26.60
N ARG A 582 -27.22 -35.83 -26.50
CA ARG A 582 -27.97 -35.87 -25.22
C ARG A 582 -28.86 -37.10 -25.05
N ALA A 583 -28.92 -37.93 -26.10
CA ALA A 583 -29.75 -39.12 -26.19
C ALA A 583 -29.22 -40.05 -27.31
N SER A 584 -29.50 -41.35 -27.18
CA SER A 584 -29.22 -42.32 -28.23
C SER A 584 -30.08 -42.06 -29.49
N GLU A 585 -29.63 -42.51 -30.66
CA GLU A 585 -30.40 -42.34 -31.90
C GLU A 585 -31.83 -42.88 -31.80
N MET A 586 -32.01 -43.99 -31.07
CA MET A 586 -33.33 -44.57 -30.80
C MET A 586 -34.21 -43.66 -29.93
N GLN A 587 -33.63 -43.04 -28.90
CA GLN A 587 -34.32 -42.05 -28.07
C GLN A 587 -34.70 -40.81 -28.91
N LEU A 588 -33.81 -40.34 -29.79
CA LEU A 588 -34.09 -39.19 -30.67
C LEU A 588 -35.27 -39.43 -31.61
N ARG A 589 -35.38 -40.63 -32.21
CA ARG A 589 -36.50 -40.98 -33.09
C ARG A 589 -37.85 -40.99 -32.38
N SER A 590 -37.87 -41.33 -31.09
CA SER A 590 -39.11 -41.42 -30.30
C SER A 590 -39.44 -40.13 -29.52
N LEU A 591 -38.47 -39.24 -29.31
CA LEU A 591 -38.61 -38.04 -28.48
C LEU A 591 -39.73 -37.07 -28.91
N PRO A 592 -39.91 -36.72 -30.21
CA PRO A 592 -41.02 -35.85 -30.61
C PRO A 592 -42.39 -36.43 -30.25
N ARG A 593 -42.55 -37.76 -30.36
CA ARG A 593 -43.79 -38.45 -29.97
C ARG A 593 -43.97 -38.40 -28.45
N GLN A 594 -42.91 -38.67 -27.67
CA GLN A 594 -42.97 -38.61 -26.21
C GLN A 594 -43.33 -37.21 -25.71
N LEU A 595 -42.72 -36.15 -26.27
CA LEU A 595 -43.05 -34.77 -25.94
C LEU A 595 -44.50 -34.42 -26.30
N ARG A 596 -45.00 -34.81 -27.49
CA ARG A 596 -46.42 -34.58 -27.85
C ARG A 596 -47.39 -35.29 -26.92
N VAL A 597 -47.10 -36.54 -26.55
CA VAL A 597 -47.91 -37.27 -25.56
C VAL A 597 -47.88 -36.54 -24.22
N LEU A 598 -46.70 -36.14 -23.75
CA LEU A 598 -46.54 -35.40 -22.49
C LEU A 598 -47.35 -34.09 -22.50
N ALA A 599 -47.33 -33.32 -23.59
CA ALA A 599 -48.12 -32.09 -23.72
C ALA A 599 -49.64 -32.35 -23.64
N LEU A 600 -50.11 -33.45 -24.24
CA LEU A 600 -51.53 -33.80 -24.30
C LEU A 600 -52.04 -34.39 -22.98
N THR A 601 -51.30 -35.33 -22.40
CA THR A 601 -51.78 -36.16 -21.29
C THR A 601 -51.25 -35.72 -19.93
N GLY A 602 -50.18 -34.92 -19.89
CA GLY A 602 -49.44 -34.62 -18.66
C GLY A 602 -48.62 -35.80 -18.12
N GLN A 603 -48.56 -36.92 -18.85
CA GLN A 603 -47.88 -38.16 -18.42
C GLN A 603 -46.94 -38.68 -19.50
N LEU A 604 -45.78 -39.21 -19.08
CA LEU A 604 -44.87 -39.91 -19.99
C LEU A 604 -45.44 -41.29 -20.36
N PRO A 605 -45.27 -41.76 -21.62
CA PRO A 605 -45.73 -43.09 -22.02
C PRO A 605 -45.07 -44.20 -21.17
N GLN A 606 -45.83 -45.20 -20.70
CA GLN A 606 -45.29 -46.31 -19.87
C GLN A 606 -44.18 -47.11 -20.59
N ALA A 607 -44.20 -47.18 -21.92
CA ALA A 607 -43.14 -47.83 -22.71
C ALA A 607 -41.77 -47.10 -22.68
N SER A 608 -41.72 -45.88 -22.13
CA SER A 608 -40.48 -45.08 -22.02
C SER A 608 -39.58 -45.54 -20.87
N GLU A 609 -40.13 -46.25 -19.87
CA GLU A 609 -39.36 -46.74 -18.72
C GLU A 609 -38.39 -47.86 -19.11
N ALA A 610 -38.69 -48.62 -20.16
CA ALA A 610 -37.86 -49.73 -20.65
C ALA A 610 -36.65 -49.30 -21.53
N VAL A 611 -36.60 -48.03 -21.97
CA VAL A 611 -35.48 -47.45 -22.74
C VAL A 611 -34.62 -46.51 -21.86
N ALA A 612 -34.98 -46.38 -20.57
CA ALA A 612 -34.34 -45.48 -19.60
C ALA A 612 -33.36 -46.19 -18.64
N THR A 613 -33.32 -47.53 -18.68
CA THR A 613 -32.23 -48.39 -18.20
C THR A 613 -31.35 -48.76 -19.37
#